data_AF-A0A7G9GQ35-F1
#
_entry.id   AF-A0A7G9GQ35-F1
#
_cell.length_a   1.000
_cell.length_b   1.000
_cell.length_c   1.000
_cell.angle_alpha   90.00
_cell.angle_beta   90.00
_cell.angle_gamma   90.00
#
_symmetry.space_group_name_H-M   'P 1'
#
loop_
_entity.id
_entity.type
_entity.pdbx_description
1 polymer ?
#
loop_
_entity_poly.entity_id
_entity_poly.type
_entity_poly.pdbx_seq_one_letter_code
_entity_poly.pdbx_strand_id
1 'polypeptide(L)'
;MKNNFDERQLQIRGDIFKHACILFIIFLTLDVIYSSLLDGAHVFGTITGGVIIIMTIALASIEMIKKEVYVDMLNQQNKIAILMGAAGSVALICNVISIIREKKPMILQHEIQASYGMLFIDVCIILICVVFYIHESKTKECE
;
A
#
# COMPACT_ATOMS: atom_id res chain seq x y z
N MET A 1 -5.94 -35.40 -0.47
CA MET A 1 -6.70 -34.14 -0.67
C MET A 1 -5.97 -32.87 -0.21
N LYS A 2 -4.80 -32.94 0.46
CA LYS A 2 -4.03 -31.75 0.90
C LYS A 2 -3.28 -31.03 -0.25
N ASN A 3 -2.76 -31.77 -1.23
CA ASN A 3 -2.00 -31.19 -2.36
C ASN A 3 -2.82 -30.24 -3.26
N ASN A 4 -4.09 -30.55 -3.54
CA ASN A 4 -4.93 -29.68 -4.39
C ASN A 4 -5.27 -28.34 -3.73
N PHE A 5 -5.27 -28.27 -2.39
CA PHE A 5 -5.53 -27.03 -1.66
C PHE A 5 -4.31 -26.10 -1.71
N ASP A 6 -3.12 -26.69 -1.57
CA ASP A 6 -1.85 -25.96 -1.63
C ASP A 6 -1.57 -25.41 -3.04
N GLU A 7 -1.83 -26.22 -4.07
CA GLU A 7 -1.63 -25.83 -5.47
C GLU A 7 -2.60 -24.71 -5.90
N ARG A 8 -3.85 -24.75 -5.42
CA ARG A 8 -4.84 -23.70 -5.67
C ARG A 8 -4.47 -22.39 -4.97
N GLN A 9 -3.97 -22.43 -3.73
CA GLN A 9 -3.48 -21.24 -3.04
C GLN A 9 -2.24 -20.65 -3.73
N LEU A 10 -1.34 -21.50 -4.24
CA LEU A 10 -0.16 -21.07 -4.99
C LEU A 10 -0.54 -20.36 -6.30
N GLN A 11 -1.52 -20.89 -7.03
CA GLN A 11 -2.05 -20.26 -8.25
C GLN A 11 -2.66 -18.89 -7.96
N ILE A 12 -3.46 -18.78 -6.90
CA ILE A 12 -4.06 -17.50 -6.49
C ILE A 12 -2.98 -16.46 -6.14
N ARG A 13 -1.94 -16.84 -5.38
CA ARG A 13 -0.79 -15.97 -5.08
C ARG A 13 -0.08 -15.51 -6.35
N GLY A 14 0.14 -16.43 -7.28
CA GLY A 14 0.76 -16.15 -8.57
C GLY A 14 -0.03 -15.14 -9.40
N ASP A 15 -1.36 -15.26 -9.43
CA ASP A 15 -2.21 -14.34 -10.17
C ASP A 15 -2.27 -12.95 -9.54
N ILE A 16 -2.32 -12.86 -8.21
CA ILE A 16 -2.23 -11.57 -7.49
C ILE A 16 -0.88 -10.92 -7.75
N PHE A 17 0.21 -11.70 -7.72
CA PHE A 17 1.55 -11.17 -8.02
C PHE A 17 1.65 -10.64 -9.45
N LYS A 18 1.12 -11.36 -10.44
CA LYS A 18 1.06 -10.88 -11.84
C LYS A 18 0.27 -9.59 -11.94
N HIS A 19 -0.89 -9.50 -11.28
CA HIS A 19 -1.69 -8.29 -11.26
C HIS A 19 -0.93 -7.11 -10.65
N ALA A 20 -0.25 -7.32 -9.53
CA ALA A 20 0.61 -6.32 -8.91
C ALA A 20 1.75 -5.87 -9.83
N CYS A 21 2.42 -6.78 -10.54
CA CYS A 21 3.45 -6.44 -11.52
C CYS A 21 2.90 -5.60 -12.68
N ILE A 22 1.71 -5.93 -13.19
CA ILE A 22 1.05 -5.14 -14.25
C ILE A 22 0.76 -3.73 -13.74
N LEU A 23 0.16 -3.60 -12.56
CA LEU A 23 -0.12 -2.30 -11.95
C LEU A 23 1.16 -1.48 -11.73
N PHE A 24 2.22 -2.12 -11.23
CA PHE A 24 3.52 -1.48 -11.04
C PHE A 24 4.07 -0.90 -12.34
N ILE A 25 4.05 -1.69 -13.43
CA ILE A 25 4.50 -1.23 -14.76
C ILE A 25 3.62 -0.09 -15.26
N ILE A 26 2.31 -0.17 -15.08
CA ILE A 26 1.38 0.89 -15.48
C ILE A 26 1.72 2.19 -14.73
N PHE A 27 1.91 2.14 -13.41
CA PHE A 27 2.22 3.33 -12.62
C PHE A 27 3.58 3.93 -12.99
N LEU A 28 4.60 3.10 -13.21
CA LEU A 28 5.90 3.58 -13.71
C LEU A 28 5.76 4.21 -15.10
N THR A 29 4.99 3.59 -15.99
CA THR A 29 4.80 4.12 -17.35
C THR A 29 4.07 5.47 -17.30
N LEU A 30 3.06 5.60 -16.44
CA LEU A 30 2.34 6.87 -16.24
C LEU A 30 3.26 7.96 -15.69
N ASP A 31 4.14 7.64 -14.73
CA ASP A 31 5.11 8.61 -14.20
C ASP A 31 6.15 9.01 -15.26
N VAL A 32 6.63 8.07 -16.07
CA VAL A 32 7.54 8.37 -17.19
C VAL A 32 6.87 9.26 -18.23
N ILE A 33 5.61 8.99 -18.60
CA ILE A 33 4.84 9.84 -19.51
C ILE A 33 4.65 11.23 -18.89
N TYR A 34 4.30 11.30 -17.61
CA TYR A 34 4.15 12.56 -16.88
C TYR A 34 5.44 13.40 -16.90
N SER A 35 6.57 12.76 -16.57
CA SER A 35 7.90 13.37 -16.58
C SER A 35 8.32 13.83 -17.98
N SER A 36 8.00 13.06 -19.00
CA SER A 36 8.20 13.43 -20.40
C SER A 36 7.40 14.67 -20.84
N LEU A 37 6.23 14.92 -20.24
CA LEU A 37 5.36 16.04 -20.61
C LEU A 37 5.68 17.32 -19.85
N LEU A 38 6.39 17.23 -18.72
CA LEU A 38 6.60 18.31 -17.77
C LEU A 38 8.08 18.52 -17.44
N ASP A 39 8.94 18.43 -18.47
CA ASP A 39 10.39 18.73 -18.38
C ASP A 39 11.12 18.01 -17.24
N GLY A 40 10.79 16.73 -17.00
CA GLY A 40 11.45 15.89 -16.01
C GLY A 40 10.79 15.86 -14.63
N ALA A 41 9.66 16.57 -14.43
CA ALA A 41 8.93 16.56 -13.16
C ALA A 41 8.33 15.18 -12.83
N HIS A 42 8.35 14.77 -11.56
CA HIS A 42 7.71 13.53 -11.11
C HIS A 42 6.48 13.83 -10.24
N VAL A 43 5.49 12.94 -10.24
CA VAL A 43 4.19 13.20 -9.58
C VAL A 43 4.34 13.59 -8.11
N PHE A 44 5.23 12.92 -7.37
CA PHE A 44 5.59 13.22 -5.97
C PHE A 44 7.06 13.61 -5.81
N GLY A 45 7.68 14.16 -6.86
CA GLY A 45 9.11 14.46 -6.88
C GLY A 45 9.98 13.24 -6.59
N THR A 46 11.00 13.41 -5.74
CA THR A 46 12.02 12.37 -5.45
C THR A 46 11.48 11.10 -4.79
N ILE A 47 10.29 11.14 -4.18
CA ILE A 47 9.70 9.99 -3.49
C ILE A 47 8.71 9.20 -4.35
N THR A 48 8.50 9.61 -5.61
CA THR A 48 7.49 9.01 -6.50
C THR A 48 7.67 7.51 -6.66
N GLY A 49 8.91 7.03 -6.82
CA GLY A 49 9.20 5.59 -6.86
C GLY A 49 8.76 4.86 -5.59
N GLY A 50 8.98 5.46 -4.42
CA GLY A 50 8.54 4.91 -3.14
C GLY A 50 7.02 4.83 -3.03
N VAL A 51 6.32 5.87 -3.47
CA VAL A 51 4.85 5.91 -3.51
C VAL A 51 4.30 4.81 -4.41
N ILE A 52 4.85 4.63 -5.61
CA ILE A 52 4.43 3.60 -6.57
C ILE A 52 4.62 2.19 -5.97
N ILE A 53 5.77 1.94 -5.34
CA ILE A 53 6.06 0.65 -4.70
C ILE A 53 5.05 0.36 -3.59
N ILE A 54 4.87 1.29 -2.64
CA ILE A 54 3.98 1.08 -1.50
C ILE A 54 2.52 0.94 -1.95
N MET A 55 2.08 1.73 -2.92
CA MET A 55 0.73 1.62 -3.48
C MET A 55 0.50 0.24 -4.11
N THR A 56 1.48 -0.27 -4.87
CA THR A 56 1.41 -1.60 -5.47
C THR A 56 1.33 -2.69 -4.40
N ILE A 57 2.18 -2.59 -3.36
CA ILE A 57 2.16 -3.52 -2.22
C ILE A 57 0.82 -3.47 -1.49
N ALA A 58 0.25 -2.27 -1.30
CA ALA A 58 -1.03 -2.10 -0.63
C ALA A 58 -2.16 -2.79 -1.40
N LEU A 59 -2.25 -2.56 -2.71
CA LEU A 59 -3.26 -3.19 -3.56
C LEU A 59 -3.12 -4.72 -3.56
N ALA A 60 -1.89 -5.24 -3.72
CA ALA A 60 -1.62 -6.66 -3.67
C ALA A 60 -1.99 -7.28 -2.32
N SER A 61 -1.63 -6.62 -1.21
CA SER A 61 -1.93 -7.08 0.15
C SER A 61 -3.42 -7.14 0.41
N ILE A 62 -4.18 -6.11 -0.02
CA ILE A 62 -5.64 -6.08 0.09
C ILE A 62 -6.26 -7.22 -0.72
N GLU A 63 -5.77 -7.49 -1.92
CA GLU A 63 -6.26 -8.59 -2.76
C GLU A 63 -5.97 -9.96 -2.13
N MET A 64 -4.78 -10.13 -1.51
CA MET A 64 -4.42 -11.34 -0.76
C MET A 64 -5.31 -11.55 0.46
N ILE A 65 -5.62 -10.48 1.21
CA ILE A 65 -6.53 -10.54 2.37
C ILE A 65 -7.93 -10.96 1.90
N LYS A 66 -8.46 -10.33 0.85
CA LYS A 66 -9.80 -10.65 0.32
C LYS A 66 -9.94 -12.07 -0.22
N LYS A 67 -8.86 -12.65 -0.75
CA LYS A 67 -8.85 -14.02 -1.30
C LYS A 67 -8.47 -15.09 -0.27
N GLU A 68 -8.43 -14.74 1.02
CA GLU A 68 -8.17 -15.66 2.14
C GLU A 68 -6.92 -16.52 1.95
N VAL A 69 -5.86 -15.92 1.42
CA VAL A 69 -4.64 -16.64 1.05
C VAL A 69 -3.81 -17.07 2.28
N TYR A 70 -4.14 -16.58 3.48
CA TYR A 70 -3.37 -16.75 4.72
C TYR A 70 -4.21 -17.28 5.92
N VAL A 71 -5.08 -18.26 5.68
CA VAL A 71 -5.98 -18.83 6.72
C VAL A 71 -5.27 -19.36 7.97
N ASP A 72 -4.01 -19.80 7.89
CA ASP A 72 -3.33 -20.52 9.00
C ASP A 72 -2.28 -19.71 9.78
N MET A 73 -2.08 -18.41 9.50
CA MET A 73 -1.02 -17.59 10.14
C MET A 73 -1.53 -16.36 10.93
N LEU A 74 -2.82 -16.36 11.31
CA LEU A 74 -3.49 -15.19 11.90
C LEU A 74 -2.77 -14.58 13.11
N ASN A 75 -2.28 -15.38 14.07
CA ASN A 75 -1.75 -14.83 15.34
C ASN A 75 -0.43 -14.05 15.19
N GLN A 76 0.50 -14.50 14.33
CA GLN A 76 1.73 -13.74 14.08
C GLN A 76 1.49 -12.56 13.15
N GLN A 77 0.63 -12.72 12.14
CA GLN A 77 0.26 -11.65 11.23
C GLN A 77 -0.47 -10.51 11.96
N ASN A 78 -1.30 -10.83 12.96
CA ASN A 78 -2.00 -9.82 13.75
C ASN A 78 -1.03 -8.91 14.54
N LYS A 79 0.01 -9.48 15.18
CA LYS A 79 1.02 -8.67 15.87
C LYS A 79 1.77 -7.73 14.93
N ILE A 80 2.13 -8.20 13.73
CA ILE A 80 2.80 -7.39 12.72
C ILE A 80 1.86 -6.31 12.19
N ALA A 81 0.60 -6.65 11.91
CA ALA A 81 -0.41 -5.69 11.45
C ALA A 81 -0.68 -4.58 12.47
N ILE A 82 -0.76 -4.91 13.77
CA ILE A 82 -0.91 -3.93 14.85
C ILE A 82 0.32 -3.02 14.92
N LEU A 83 1.53 -3.59 14.86
CA LEU A 83 2.77 -2.81 14.89
C LEU A 83 2.87 -1.85 13.69
N MET A 84 2.57 -2.34 12.49
CA MET A 84 2.56 -1.53 11.26
C MET A 84 1.48 -0.44 11.32
N GLY A 85 0.29 -0.76 11.83
CA GLY A 85 -0.80 0.21 11.97
C GLY A 85 -0.48 1.32 12.97
N ALA A 86 0.13 0.97 14.10
CA ALA A 86 0.60 1.94 15.09
C ALA A 86 1.72 2.83 14.52
N ALA A 87 2.73 2.23 13.87
CA ALA A 87 3.82 2.97 13.24
C ALA A 87 3.33 3.92 12.15
N GLY A 88 2.44 3.45 11.26
CA GLY A 88 1.82 4.26 10.21
C GLY A 88 0.97 5.40 10.77
N SER A 89 0.23 5.16 11.86
CA SER A 89 -0.57 6.20 12.53
C SER A 89 0.30 7.30 13.14
N VAL A 90 1.40 6.92 13.82
CA VAL A 90 2.35 7.89 14.38
C VAL A 90 3.03 8.69 13.27
N ALA A 91 3.47 8.04 12.20
CA ALA A 91 4.07 8.69 11.03
C ALA A 91 3.09 9.69 10.39
N LEU A 92 1.82 9.30 10.22
CA LEU A 92 0.77 10.15 9.68
C LEU A 92 0.59 11.42 10.52
N ILE A 93 0.47 11.28 11.84
CA ILE A 93 0.30 12.42 12.76
C ILE A 93 1.50 13.36 12.66
N CYS A 94 2.73 12.82 12.67
CA CYS A 94 3.95 13.61 12.53
C CYS A 94 4.00 14.39 11.21
N ASN A 95 3.66 13.74 10.10
CA ASN A 95 3.64 14.36 8.77
C ASN A 95 2.56 15.44 8.66
N VAL A 96 1.36 15.22 9.20
CA VAL A 96 0.29 16.23 9.27
C VAL A 96 0.74 17.45 10.07
N ILE A 97 1.34 17.25 11.25
CA ILE A 97 1.84 18.34 12.09
C ILE A 97 2.93 19.14 11.37
N SER A 98 3.88 18.49 10.68
CA SER A 98 4.91 19.19 9.90
C SER A 98 4.29 20.04 8.80
N ILE A 99 3.33 19.51 8.03
CA ILE A 99 2.67 20.26 6.94
C ILE A 99 1.94 21.49 7.47
N ILE A 100 1.20 21.35 8.57
CA ILE A 100 0.44 22.46 9.18
C ILE A 100 1.40 23.53 9.73
N ARG A 101 2.46 23.12 10.44
CA ARG A 101 3.43 24.04 11.05
C ARG A 101 4.23 24.81 10.02
N GLU A 102 4.71 24.12 8.98
CA GLU A 102 5.57 24.70 7.96
C GLU A 102 4.77 25.34 6.81
N LYS A 103 3.43 25.22 6.83
CA LYS A 103 2.52 25.73 5.78
C LYS A 103 2.96 25.33 4.37
N LYS A 104 3.36 24.07 4.24
CA LYS A 104 3.89 23.51 3.00
C LYS A 104 2.83 23.58 1.89
N PRO A 105 3.12 24.15 0.71
CA PRO A 105 2.20 24.10 -0.42
C PRO A 105 2.09 22.67 -0.95
N MET A 106 0.90 22.28 -1.38
CA MET A 106 0.65 20.92 -1.88
C MET A 106 1.36 20.66 -3.22
N ILE A 107 1.38 21.64 -4.10
CA ILE A 107 2.01 21.56 -5.42
C ILE A 107 3.09 22.62 -5.51
N LEU A 108 4.29 22.22 -5.92
CA LEU A 108 5.40 23.12 -6.19
C LEU A 108 6.05 22.70 -7.51
N GLN A 109 6.16 23.63 -8.46
CA GLN A 109 6.80 23.38 -9.76
C GLN A 109 6.25 22.14 -10.50
N HIS A 110 4.92 21.99 -10.51
CA HIS A 110 4.18 20.86 -11.09
C HIS A 110 4.26 19.55 -10.30
N GLU A 111 5.14 19.43 -9.30
CA GLU A 111 5.22 18.22 -8.47
C GLU A 111 4.35 18.35 -7.22
N ILE A 112 3.78 17.23 -6.77
CA ILE A 112 3.24 17.14 -5.41
C ILE A 112 4.42 17.06 -4.44
N GLN A 113 4.43 17.90 -3.41
CA GLN A 113 5.53 17.89 -2.45
C GLN A 113 5.70 16.53 -1.76
N ALA A 114 6.95 16.16 -1.51
CA ALA A 114 7.31 14.89 -0.88
C ALA A 114 6.59 14.64 0.47
N SER A 115 6.32 15.68 1.26
CA SER A 115 5.56 15.52 2.51
C SER A 115 4.15 14.96 2.28
N TYR A 116 3.50 15.29 1.16
CA TYR A 116 2.18 14.76 0.82
C TYR A 116 2.25 13.33 0.24
N GLY A 117 3.32 12.98 -0.48
CA GLY A 117 3.52 11.58 -0.89
C GLY A 117 3.88 10.67 0.30
N MET A 118 4.57 11.17 1.32
CA MET A 118 4.76 10.46 2.59
C MET A 118 3.43 10.24 3.32
N LEU A 119 2.57 11.26 3.39
CA LEU A 119 1.20 11.08 3.90
C LEU A 119 0.42 10.00 3.13
N PHE A 120 0.56 9.97 1.81
CA PHE A 120 -0.11 8.97 0.98
C PHE A 120 0.39 7.55 1.30
N ILE A 121 1.70 7.38 1.50
CA ILE A 121 2.30 6.12 1.96
C ILE A 121 1.74 5.72 3.32
N ASP A 122 1.67 6.64 4.28
CA ASP A 122 1.13 6.36 5.62
C ASP A 122 -0.32 5.88 5.55
N VAL A 123 -1.15 6.55 4.74
CA VAL A 123 -2.55 6.16 4.50
C VAL A 123 -2.64 4.77 3.89
N CYS A 124 -1.80 4.45 2.91
CA CYS A 124 -1.78 3.11 2.30
C CYS A 124 -1.48 2.02 3.34
N ILE A 125 -0.48 2.25 4.21
CA ILE A 125 -0.10 1.29 5.26
C ILE A 125 -1.25 1.10 6.25
N ILE A 126 -1.86 2.19 6.73
CA ILE A 126 -3.00 2.13 7.65
C ILE A 126 -4.18 1.39 6.99
N LEU A 127 -4.44 1.64 5.71
CA LEU A 127 -5.53 1.00 4.99
C LEU A 127 -5.35 -0.52 4.88
N ILE A 128 -4.13 -1.02 4.67
CA ILE A 128 -3.84 -2.47 4.72
C ILE A 128 -4.22 -3.02 6.11
N CYS A 129 -3.79 -2.36 7.19
CA CYS A 129 -4.07 -2.78 8.56
C CYS A 129 -5.57 -2.77 8.88
N VAL A 130 -6.30 -1.75 8.43
CA VAL A 130 -7.76 -1.65 8.61
C VAL A 130 -8.48 -2.77 7.86
N VAL A 131 -8.10 -3.03 6.60
CA VAL A 131 -8.68 -4.12 5.80
C VAL A 131 -8.40 -5.47 6.45
N PHE A 132 -7.19 -5.68 6.97
CA PHE A 132 -6.82 -6.88 7.71
C PHE A 132 -7.70 -7.07 8.96
N TYR A 133 -7.87 -6.01 9.76
CA TYR A 133 -8.67 -6.07 10.99
C TYR A 133 -10.16 -6.34 10.72
N ILE A 134 -10.74 -5.69 9.71
CA ILE A 134 -12.14 -5.93 9.28
C ILE A 134 -12.33 -7.36 8.79
N HIS A 135 -11.32 -7.90 8.08
CA HIS A 135 -11.38 -9.29 7.63
C HIS A 135 -11.33 -10.24 8.83
N GLU A 136 -10.39 -10.04 9.77
CA GLU A 136 -10.28 -10.85 10.99
C GLU A 136 -11.56 -10.82 11.84
N SER A 137 -12.19 -9.65 12.00
CA SER A 137 -13.42 -9.54 12.81
C SER A 137 -14.56 -10.35 12.20
N LYS A 138 -14.70 -10.36 10.86
CA LYS A 138 -15.73 -11.14 10.17
C LYS A 138 -15.51 -12.65 10.28
N THR A 139 -14.25 -13.10 10.23
CA THR A 139 -13.94 -14.53 10.39
C THR A 139 -14.27 -15.03 11.79
N LYS A 140 -14.03 -14.22 12.83
CA LYS A 140 -14.37 -14.57 14.23
C LYS A 140 -15.86 -14.58 14.55
N GLU A 141 -16.69 -13.84 13.79
CA GLU A 141 -18.15 -13.87 13.96
C GLU A 141 -18.80 -15.12 13.34
N CYS A 142 -18.08 -15.86 12.49
CA CYS A 142 -18.58 -17.07 11.83
C CYS A 142 -18.15 -18.37 12.52
N GLU A 143 -17.33 -18.29 13.57
CA GLU A 143 -16.96 -19.42 14.46
C GLU A 143 -17.85 -19.45 15.70
#